data_AF-A0A7X8I2A2-F1
#
_entry.id   AF-A0A7X8I2A2-F1
#
_cell.length_a   1.000
_cell.length_b   1.000
_cell.length_c   1.000
_cell.angle_alpha   90.00
_cell.angle_beta   90.00
_cell.angle_gamma   90.00
#
_symmetry.space_group_name_H-M   'P 1'
#
loop_
_entity.id
_entity.type
_entity.pdbx_description
1 polymer ?
#
loop_
_entity_poly.entity_id
_entity_poly.type
_entity_poly.pdbx_seq_one_letter_code
_entity_poly.pdbx_strand_id
1 'polypeptide(L)'
;MKIKDGLILGMITGVIANLGKGMLMGTLKKRGYAGRSFTDTAAAFFLHGRDIKTPLGQLVGTIADYSIALLLGISHTCFLRRTGKKNWLPKGVASGSITWVVLYGFLGTLGKSNLVYPTTARTAFSSYLGHTLFGILNNFTAIKFGHDDLFIETQKTENRIKRTRPPRRTKISRIPTG
;
A
#
# COMPACT_ATOMS: atom_id res chain seq x y z
N MET A 1 -3.16 -21.28 0.51
CA MET A 1 -4.47 -20.58 0.49
C MET A 1 -4.23 -19.11 0.12
N LYS A 2 -5.07 -18.50 -0.71
CA LYS A 2 -5.02 -17.06 -1.04
C LYS A 2 -6.07 -16.29 -0.23
N ILE A 3 -5.80 -15.04 0.13
CA ILE A 3 -6.67 -14.19 0.95
C ILE A 3 -7.82 -13.65 0.11
N LYS A 4 -9.06 -13.87 0.55
CA LYS A 4 -10.28 -13.38 -0.12
C LYS A 4 -10.85 -12.09 0.49
N ASP A 5 -10.43 -11.74 1.71
CA ASP A 5 -10.82 -10.50 2.35
C ASP A 5 -9.89 -9.36 1.90
N GLY A 6 -10.45 -8.37 1.21
CA GLY A 6 -9.68 -7.25 0.68
C GLY A 6 -9.18 -6.27 1.74
N LEU A 7 -9.87 -6.17 2.89
CA LEU A 7 -9.44 -5.33 4.02
C LEU A 7 -8.25 -5.97 4.71
N ILE A 8 -8.35 -7.26 5.06
CA ILE A 8 -7.25 -8.02 5.68
C ILE A 8 -6.04 -8.07 4.75
N LEU A 9 -6.26 -8.33 3.46
CA LEU A 9 -5.19 -8.28 2.47
C LEU A 9 -4.51 -6.90 2.49
N GLY A 10 -5.28 -5.81 2.47
CA GLY A 10 -4.74 -4.45 2.49
C GLY A 10 -3.95 -4.11 3.75
N MET A 11 -4.39 -4.56 4.91
CA MET A 11 -3.64 -4.40 6.15
C MET A 11 -2.30 -5.14 6.10
N ILE A 12 -2.31 -6.40 5.68
CA ILE A 12 -1.09 -7.23 5.58
C ILE A 12 -0.11 -6.64 4.57
N THR A 13 -0.60 -6.21 3.40
CA THR A 13 0.25 -5.62 2.35
C THR A 13 0.86 -4.30 2.83
N GLY A 14 0.09 -3.49 3.57
CA GLY A 14 0.56 -2.24 4.15
C GLY A 14 1.67 -2.45 5.16
N VAL A 15 1.52 -3.43 6.08
CA VAL A 15 2.56 -3.79 7.06
C VAL A 15 3.84 -4.26 6.37
N ILE A 16 3.73 -5.20 5.41
CA ILE A 16 4.90 -5.74 4.69
C ILE A 16 5.60 -4.63 3.90
N ALA A 17 4.85 -3.77 3.20
CA ALA A 17 5.41 -2.64 2.49
C ALA A 17 6.08 -1.63 3.43
N ASN A 18 5.52 -1.41 4.62
CA ASN A 18 6.10 -0.50 5.60
C ASN A 18 7.44 -0.99 6.16
N LEU A 19 7.56 -2.30 6.39
CA LEU A 19 8.84 -2.92 6.77
C LEU A 19 9.91 -2.67 5.70
N GLY A 20 9.59 -2.92 4.43
CA GLY A 20 10.53 -2.68 3.33
C GLY A 20 10.93 -1.20 3.20
N LYS A 21 9.95 -0.29 3.29
CA LYS A 21 10.16 1.17 3.34
C LYS A 21 11.09 1.56 4.50
N GLY A 22 10.84 1.01 5.69
CA GLY A 22 11.61 1.26 6.91
C GLY A 22 13.05 0.78 6.80
N MET A 23 13.28 -0.41 6.25
CA MET A 23 14.62 -0.95 6.02
C MET A 23 15.44 -0.09 5.06
N LEU A 24 14.83 0.36 3.95
CA LEU A 24 15.49 1.28 3.01
C LEU A 24 15.89 2.59 3.71
N MET A 25 14.94 3.21 4.42
CA MET A 25 15.21 4.49 5.10
C MET A 25 16.22 4.34 6.23
N GLY A 26 16.17 3.26 7.01
CA GLY A 26 17.18 2.97 8.03
C GLY A 26 18.58 2.86 7.43
N THR A 27 18.70 2.23 6.26
CA THR A 27 19.97 2.12 5.52
C THR A 27 20.45 3.48 5.01
N LEU A 28 19.56 4.28 4.41
CA LEU A 28 19.90 5.61 3.90
C LEU A 28 20.29 6.58 5.02
N LYS A 29 19.62 6.50 6.18
CA LYS A 29 19.95 7.28 7.37
C LYS A 29 21.32 6.91 7.94
N LYS A 30 21.61 5.61 8.07
CA LYS A 30 22.94 5.12 8.53
C LYS A 30 24.08 5.58 7.62
N ARG A 31 23.81 5.73 6.32
CA ARG A 31 24.77 6.25 5.32
C ARG A 31 24.80 7.78 5.20
N GLY A 32 24.04 8.50 6.03
CA GLY A 32 24.02 9.98 6.04
C GLY A 32 23.24 10.63 4.90
N TYR A 33 22.48 9.86 4.10
CA TYR A 33 21.63 10.42 3.03
C TYR A 33 20.29 10.95 3.54
N ALA A 34 19.80 10.46 4.67
CA ALA A 34 18.56 10.91 5.28
C ALA A 34 18.82 11.43 6.70
N GLY A 35 18.31 12.63 7.02
CA GLY A 35 18.45 13.21 8.36
C GLY A 35 17.46 12.65 9.40
N ARG A 36 16.35 12.05 8.96
CA ARG A 36 15.26 11.55 9.80
C ARG A 36 14.74 10.21 9.30
N SER A 37 14.23 9.37 10.20
CA SER A 37 13.49 8.15 9.83
C SER A 37 12.01 8.46 9.58
N PHE A 38 11.28 7.52 8.97
CA PHE A 38 9.82 7.63 8.85
C PHE A 38 9.12 7.73 10.20
N THR A 39 9.58 6.96 11.21
CA THR A 39 9.11 7.06 12.60
C THR A 39 9.33 8.45 13.19
N ASP A 40 10.51 9.05 12.97
CA ASP A 40 10.80 10.40 13.44
C ASP A 40 9.85 11.43 12.81
N THR A 41 9.59 11.30 11.51
CA THR A 41 8.68 12.20 10.79
C THR A 41 7.23 12.00 11.24
N ALA A 42 6.78 10.76 11.44
CA ALA A 42 5.44 10.48 11.93
C ALA A 42 5.23 11.05 13.35
N ALA A 43 6.20 10.88 14.25
CA ALA A 43 6.17 11.48 15.58
C ALA A 43 6.10 13.01 15.53
N ALA A 44 6.79 13.64 14.58
CA ALA A 44 6.83 15.10 14.42
C ALA A 44 5.47 15.75 14.12
N PHE A 45 4.47 14.98 13.64
CA PHE A 45 3.11 15.48 13.48
C PHE A 45 2.36 15.66 14.81
N PHE A 46 2.74 14.92 15.85
CA PHE A 46 2.03 14.88 17.13
C PHE A 46 2.84 15.46 18.29
N LEU A 47 4.16 15.52 18.17
CA LEU A 47 5.07 15.83 19.26
C LEU A 47 5.99 17.00 18.94
N HIS A 48 6.44 17.70 19.99
CA HIS A 48 7.51 18.69 19.88
C HIS A 48 8.87 18.00 19.67
N GLY A 49 9.81 18.74 19.08
CA GLY A 49 11.11 18.18 18.64
C GLY A 49 11.92 17.48 19.74
N ARG A 50 11.86 18.01 20.97
CA ARG A 50 12.52 17.42 22.14
C ARG A 50 11.97 16.04 22.53
N ASP A 51 10.69 15.80 22.24
CA ASP A 51 10.00 14.58 22.66
C ASP A 51 10.11 13.47 21.63
N ILE A 52 10.40 13.78 20.36
CA ILE A 52 10.49 12.81 19.25
C ILE A 52 11.49 11.69 19.54
N LYS A 53 12.64 12.01 20.16
CA LYS A 53 13.73 11.05 20.41
C LYS A 53 13.61 10.29 21.72
N THR A 54 12.63 10.62 22.54
CA THR A 54 12.35 9.87 23.77
C THR A 54 11.77 8.49 23.43
N PRO A 55 11.90 7.49 24.32
CA PRO A 55 11.30 6.17 24.10
C PRO A 55 9.79 6.24 23.82
N LEU A 56 9.07 7.07 24.58
CA LEU A 56 7.64 7.28 24.38
C LEU A 56 7.34 7.98 23.05
N GLY A 57 8.15 8.95 22.64
CA GLY A 57 7.99 9.62 21.35
C GLY A 57 8.23 8.69 20.15
N GLN A 58 9.20 7.78 20.26
CA GLN A 58 9.44 6.75 19.24
C GLN A 58 8.29 5.72 19.18
N LEU A 59 7.70 5.38 20.32
CA LEU A 59 6.50 4.54 20.37
C LEU A 59 5.32 5.22 19.64
N VAL A 60 5.04 6.49 19.95
CA VAL A 60 4.01 7.29 19.27
C VAL A 60 4.28 7.36 17.77
N GLY A 61 5.52 7.66 17.36
CA GLY A 61 5.91 7.69 15.96
C GLY A 61 5.72 6.36 15.24
N THR A 62 5.97 5.25 15.93
CA THR A 62 5.81 3.90 15.37
C THR A 62 4.33 3.58 15.18
N ILE A 63 3.50 3.85 16.19
CA ILE A 63 2.05 3.67 16.11
C ILE A 63 1.48 4.52 14.97
N ALA A 64 1.88 5.79 14.87
CA ALA A 64 1.45 6.68 13.80
C ALA A 64 1.86 6.19 12.41
N ASP A 65 3.13 5.81 12.22
CA ASP A 65 3.63 5.34 10.92
C ASP A 65 2.93 4.04 10.48
N TYR A 66 2.75 3.08 11.39
CA TYR A 66 2.03 1.84 11.08
C TYR A 66 0.53 2.06 10.87
N SER A 67 -0.10 2.98 11.58
CA SER A 67 -1.52 3.33 11.36
C SER A 67 -1.73 3.88 9.95
N ILE A 68 -0.85 4.78 9.51
CA ILE A 68 -0.85 5.29 8.14
C ILE A 68 -0.53 4.17 7.14
N ALA A 69 0.41 3.28 7.43
CA ALA A 69 0.72 2.15 6.56
C ALA A 69 -0.48 1.21 6.36
N LEU A 70 -1.25 0.91 7.40
CA LEU A 70 -2.49 0.12 7.30
C LEU A 70 -3.52 0.81 6.41
N LEU A 71 -3.77 2.11 6.65
CA LEU A 71 -4.70 2.91 5.85
C LEU A 71 -4.30 2.94 4.37
N LEU A 72 -3.02 3.18 4.09
CA LEU A 72 -2.49 3.21 2.73
C LEU A 72 -2.50 1.83 2.08
N GLY A 73 -2.21 0.77 2.83
CA GLY A 73 -2.23 -0.60 2.32
C GLY A 73 -3.63 -1.02 1.88
N ILE A 74 -4.66 -0.68 2.67
CA ILE A 74 -6.07 -0.84 2.29
C ILE A 74 -6.39 -0.01 1.05
N SER A 75 -5.97 1.26 1.02
CA SER A 75 -6.25 2.18 -0.08
C SER A 75 -5.63 1.70 -1.40
N HIS A 76 -4.35 1.31 -1.39
CA HIS A 76 -3.65 0.77 -2.56
C HIS A 76 -4.24 -0.57 -3.00
N THR A 77 -4.62 -1.44 -2.07
CA THR A 77 -5.29 -2.71 -2.40
C THR A 77 -6.65 -2.46 -3.05
N CYS A 78 -7.45 -1.52 -2.53
CA CYS A 78 -8.71 -1.12 -3.14
C CYS A 78 -8.50 -0.57 -4.56
N PHE A 79 -7.50 0.30 -4.74
CA PHE A 79 -7.12 0.84 -6.04
C PHE A 79 -6.72 -0.27 -7.03
N LEU A 80 -5.88 -1.23 -6.60
CA LEU A 80 -5.43 -2.33 -7.44
C LEU A 80 -6.58 -3.31 -7.79
N ARG A 81 -7.49 -3.58 -6.85
CA ARG A 81 -8.70 -4.38 -7.10
C ARG A 81 -9.57 -3.78 -8.20
N ARG A 82 -9.75 -2.46 -8.17
CA ARG A 82 -10.58 -1.70 -9.14
C ARG A 82 -9.90 -1.49 -10.48
N THR A 83 -8.58 -1.39 -10.52
CA THR A 83 -7.83 -1.16 -11.76
C THR A 83 -7.29 -2.45 -12.39
N GLY A 84 -7.37 -3.58 -11.70
CA GLY A 84 -6.86 -4.88 -12.13
C GLY A 84 -5.36 -5.06 -11.87
N LYS A 85 -4.87 -6.30 -12.01
CA LYS A 85 -3.47 -6.68 -11.74
C LYS A 85 -2.53 -6.35 -12.89
N LYS A 86 -3.05 -6.20 -14.12
CA LYS A 86 -2.25 -5.77 -15.26
C LYS A 86 -1.50 -4.47 -14.93
N ASN A 87 -0.20 -4.44 -15.25
CA ASN A 87 0.69 -3.30 -14.99
C ASN A 87 0.76 -2.90 -13.50
N TRP A 88 0.74 -3.88 -12.58
CA TRP A 88 0.83 -3.62 -11.13
C TRP A 88 2.06 -2.81 -10.71
N LEU A 89 3.20 -2.97 -11.41
CA LEU A 89 4.46 -2.30 -11.10
C LEU A 89 4.38 -0.78 -11.33
N PRO A 90 4.09 -0.27 -12.54
CA PRO A 90 3.95 1.18 -12.75
C PRO A 90 2.80 1.78 -11.95
N LYS A 91 1.72 1.01 -11.69
CA LYS A 91 0.66 1.43 -10.75
C LYS A 91 1.19 1.63 -9.33
N GLY A 92 2.10 0.78 -8.88
CA GLY A 92 2.73 0.85 -7.55
C GLY A 92 3.70 2.02 -7.44
N VAL A 93 4.48 2.28 -8.49
CA VAL A 93 5.31 3.49 -8.58
C VAL A 93 4.43 4.73 -8.47
N ALA A 94 3.42 4.85 -9.33
CA ALA A 94 2.53 6.00 -9.35
C ALA A 94 1.79 6.21 -8.01
N SER A 95 1.18 5.15 -7.45
CA SER A 95 0.46 5.26 -6.18
C SER A 95 1.40 5.60 -5.01
N GLY A 96 2.62 5.07 -5.01
CA GLY A 96 3.67 5.41 -4.05
C GLY A 96 4.11 6.88 -4.14
N SER A 97 4.39 7.36 -5.35
CA SER A 97 4.75 8.76 -5.59
C SER A 97 3.63 9.72 -5.19
N ILE A 98 2.38 9.42 -5.54
CA ILE A 98 1.21 10.21 -5.12
C ILE A 98 1.10 10.25 -3.59
N THR A 99 1.30 9.11 -2.93
CA THR A 99 1.27 9.02 -1.47
C THR A 99 2.31 9.94 -0.84
N TRP A 100 3.53 10.00 -1.39
CA TRP A 100 4.57 10.91 -0.92
C TRP A 100 4.15 12.38 -1.05
N VAL A 101 3.63 12.78 -2.21
CA VAL A 101 3.15 14.16 -2.44
C VAL A 101 2.04 14.51 -1.45
N VAL A 102 1.05 13.64 -1.27
CA VAL A 102 -0.06 13.89 -0.35
C VAL A 102 0.43 13.99 1.10
N LEU A 103 1.24 13.05 1.58
CA LEU A 103 1.64 13.02 2.98
C LEU A 103 2.68 14.10 3.33
N TYR A 104 3.69 14.29 2.48
CA TYR A 104 4.84 15.15 2.80
C TYR A 104 4.73 16.51 2.12
N GLY A 105 4.24 16.55 0.88
CA GLY A 105 4.05 17.81 0.15
C GLY A 105 2.82 18.58 0.62
N PHE A 106 1.70 17.88 0.89
CA PHE A 106 0.47 18.53 1.35
C PHE A 106 0.33 18.47 2.88
N LEU A 107 0.10 17.29 3.47
CA LEU A 107 -0.13 17.16 4.93
C LEU A 107 1.04 17.71 5.76
N GLY A 108 2.28 17.50 5.31
CA GLY A 108 3.48 18.01 5.98
C GLY A 108 3.55 19.54 6.07
N THR A 109 2.78 20.26 5.26
CA THR A 109 2.69 21.74 5.30
C THR A 109 1.54 22.25 6.17
N LEU A 110 0.54 21.40 6.45
CA LEU A 110 -0.61 21.73 7.31
C LEU A 110 -0.28 21.56 8.80
N GLY A 111 0.83 20.91 9.14
CA GLY A 111 1.25 20.70 10.52
C GLY A 111 1.72 21.99 11.18
N LYS A 112 1.33 22.21 12.44
CA LYS A 112 1.89 23.28 13.30
C LYS A 112 3.37 23.07 13.64
N SER A 113 3.90 21.89 13.33
CA SER A 113 5.27 21.47 13.61
C SER A 113 6.17 21.74 12.41
N ASN A 114 7.07 22.71 12.54
CA ASN A 114 8.13 23.03 11.56
C ASN A 114 9.19 21.91 11.41
N LEU A 115 8.88 20.71 11.91
CA LEU A 115 9.75 19.54 11.94
C LEU A 115 9.38 18.52 10.85
N VAL A 116 8.24 18.67 10.18
CA VAL A 116 7.93 17.87 8.98
C VAL A 116 8.43 18.61 7.74
N TYR A 117 8.20 19.92 7.69
CA TYR A 117 8.67 20.84 6.67
C TYR A 117 9.22 22.13 7.32
N PRO A 118 10.31 22.73 6.81
CA PRO A 118 11.13 22.30 5.69
C PRO A 118 12.08 21.13 6.02
N THR A 119 12.53 20.40 4.98
CA THR A 119 13.48 19.28 5.09
C THR A 119 14.59 19.40 4.04
N THR A 120 15.68 18.66 4.21
CA THR A 120 16.79 18.69 3.24
C THR A 120 16.42 17.94 1.95
N ALA A 121 16.95 18.37 0.81
CA ALA A 121 16.71 17.72 -0.49
C ALA A 121 17.05 16.22 -0.46
N ARG A 122 18.14 15.82 0.21
CA ARG A 122 18.52 14.41 0.36
C ARG A 122 17.49 13.61 1.17
N THR A 123 16.93 14.20 2.22
CA THR A 123 15.89 13.55 3.04
C THR A 123 14.58 13.45 2.27
N ALA A 124 14.19 14.52 1.55
CA ALA A 124 13.00 14.52 0.69
C ALA A 124 13.09 13.46 -0.41
N PHE A 125 14.23 13.34 -1.08
CA PHE A 125 14.45 12.33 -2.10
C PHE A 125 14.48 10.91 -1.52
N SER A 126 15.11 10.73 -0.36
CA SER A 126 15.12 9.44 0.36
C SER A 126 13.70 9.01 0.75
N SER A 127 12.86 9.95 1.20
CA SER A 127 11.47 9.63 1.54
C SER A 127 10.63 9.34 0.30
N TYR A 128 10.86 10.05 -0.81
CA TYR A 128 10.25 9.73 -2.11
C TYR A 128 10.56 8.30 -2.55
N LEU A 129 11.83 7.89 -2.48
CA LEU A 129 12.22 6.51 -2.81
C LEU A 129 11.56 5.48 -1.88
N GLY A 130 11.48 5.79 -0.58
CA GLY A 130 10.80 4.93 0.39
C GLY A 130 9.31 4.76 0.10
N HIS A 131 8.60 5.83 -0.25
CA HIS A 131 7.17 5.76 -0.60
C HIS A 131 6.92 5.10 -1.96
N THR A 132 7.82 5.31 -2.93
CA THR A 132 7.79 4.58 -4.20
C THR A 132 7.96 3.08 -3.96
N LEU A 133 8.95 2.68 -3.15
CA LEU A 133 9.16 1.29 -2.75
C LEU A 133 7.94 0.73 -2.00
N PHE A 134 7.35 1.51 -1.09
CA PHE A 134 6.13 1.12 -0.39
C PHE A 134 5.00 0.77 -1.37
N GLY A 135 4.73 1.62 -2.36
CA GLY A 135 3.67 1.37 -3.35
C GLY A 135 3.94 0.12 -4.22
N ILE A 136 5.19 -0.08 -4.63
CA ILE A 136 5.62 -1.28 -5.36
C ILE A 136 5.41 -2.53 -4.51
N LEU A 137 5.93 -2.56 -3.28
CA LEU A 137 5.83 -3.71 -2.39
C LEU A 137 4.38 -4.00 -2.00
N ASN A 138 3.57 -2.96 -1.78
CA ASN A 138 2.17 -3.14 -1.46
C ASN A 138 1.43 -3.85 -2.61
N ASN A 139 1.60 -3.36 -3.85
CA ASN A 139 0.99 -3.99 -5.01
C ASN A 139 1.52 -5.40 -5.26
N PHE A 140 2.83 -5.61 -5.16
CA PHE A 140 3.46 -6.92 -5.30
C PHE A 140 2.88 -7.94 -4.30
N THR A 141 2.79 -7.54 -3.04
CA THR A 141 2.24 -8.37 -1.96
C THR A 141 0.75 -8.66 -2.22
N ALA A 142 -0.01 -7.67 -2.68
CA ALA A 142 -1.43 -7.82 -2.98
C ALA A 142 -1.68 -8.83 -4.11
N ILE A 143 -0.89 -8.80 -5.19
CA ILE A 143 -1.01 -9.78 -6.29
C ILE A 143 -0.52 -11.17 -5.90
N LYS A 144 0.44 -11.26 -4.97
CA LYS A 144 1.04 -12.53 -4.54
C LYS A 144 0.12 -13.30 -3.60
N PHE A 145 -0.49 -12.61 -2.63
CA PHE A 145 -1.29 -13.23 -1.58
C PHE A 145 -2.81 -13.10 -1.78
N GLY A 146 -3.27 -12.14 -2.58
CA GLY A 146 -4.69 -11.93 -2.85
C GLY A 146 -5.29 -12.96 -3.81
N HIS A 147 -6.51 -13.40 -3.52
CA HIS A 147 -7.27 -14.29 -4.39
C HIS A 147 -7.63 -13.59 -5.71
N ASP A 148 -7.67 -14.33 -6.82
CA ASP A 148 -7.83 -13.72 -8.15
C ASP A 148 -9.20 -13.04 -8.34
N ASP A 149 -10.25 -13.58 -7.71
CA ASP A 149 -11.62 -13.02 -7.67
C ASP A 149 -11.70 -11.62 -7.04
N LEU A 150 -10.68 -11.19 -6.29
CA LEU A 150 -10.64 -9.84 -5.72
C LEU A 150 -10.46 -8.75 -6.77
N PHE A 151 -9.95 -9.10 -7.95
CA PHE A 151 -9.55 -8.16 -9.00
C PHE A 151 -10.56 -8.13 -10.14
N ILE A 152 -10.95 -6.93 -10.57
CA ILE A 152 -12.00 -6.72 -11.58
C ILE A 152 -11.70 -7.39 -12.93
N GLU A 153 -10.43 -7.53 -13.28
CA GLU A 153 -9.96 -8.16 -14.52
C GLU A 153 -10.36 -9.64 -14.60
N THR A 154 -10.20 -10.36 -13.49
CA THR A 154 -10.60 -11.77 -13.37
C THR A 154 -12.11 -11.90 -13.52
N GLN A 155 -12.87 -11.05 -12.81
CA GLN A 155 -14.34 -11.05 -12.84
C GLN A 155 -14.90 -10.76 -14.25
N LYS A 156 -14.31 -9.80 -14.96
CA LYS A 156 -14.68 -9.49 -16.36
C LYS A 156 -14.44 -10.68 -17.29
N THR A 157 -13.31 -11.36 -17.12
CA THR A 157 -12.94 -12.53 -17.95
C THR A 157 -13.90 -13.68 -17.71
N GLU A 158 -14.22 -14.01 -16.45
CA GLU A 158 -15.19 -15.05 -16.10
C GLU A 158 -16.58 -14.77 -16.63
N ASN A 159 -17.06 -13.52 -16.48
CA ASN A 159 -18.38 -13.12 -16.98
C ASN A 159 -18.47 -13.21 -18.50
N ARG A 160 -17.38 -12.90 -19.22
CA ARG A 160 -17.30 -13.07 -20.67
C ARG A 160 -17.40 -14.55 -21.06
N ILE A 161 -16.64 -15.43 -20.39
CA ILE A 161 -16.67 -16.88 -20.64
C ILE A 161 -18.06 -17.46 -20.37
N LYS A 162 -18.73 -17.04 -19.29
CA LYS A 162 -20.10 -17.49 -18.96
C LYS A 162 -21.10 -17.09 -20.06
N ARG A 163 -20.97 -15.89 -20.64
CA ARG A 163 -21.84 -15.41 -21.73
C ARG A 163 -21.61 -16.15 -23.06
N THR A 164 -20.40 -16.61 -23.34
CA THR A 164 -20.07 -17.29 -24.60
C THR A 164 -20.30 -18.80 -24.56
N ARG A 165 -20.57 -19.40 -23.39
CA ARG A 165 -20.88 -20.83 -23.28
C ARG A 165 -22.29 -21.10 -23.79
N PRO A 166 -22.50 -22.01 -24.77
CA PRO A 166 -23.84 -22.39 -25.20
C PRO A 166 -24.62 -22.98 -24.01
N PRO A 167 -25.94 -22.78 -23.93
CA PRO A 167 -26.75 -23.38 -22.88
C PRO A 167 -26.53 -24.88 -22.87
N ARG A 168 -26.27 -25.44 -21.69
CA ARG A 168 -26.07 -26.88 -21.50
C ARG A 168 -27.34 -27.57 -21.99
N ARG A 169 -27.30 -28.24 -23.15
CA ARG A 169 -28.41 -29.09 -23.62
C ARG A 169 -28.65 -30.13 -22.54
N THR A 170 -29.68 -29.92 -21.74
CA THR A 170 -30.25 -30.96 -20.89
C THR A 170 -30.63 -32.09 -21.84
N LYS A 171 -29.95 -33.23 -21.74
CA LYS A 171 -30.39 -34.45 -22.41
C LYS A 171 -31.75 -34.77 -21.83
N ILE A 172 -32.81 -34.46 -22.57
CA ILE A 172 -34.15 -34.98 -22.32
C ILE A 172 -34.01 -36.49 -22.52
N SER A 173 -33.96 -37.24 -21.41
CA SER A 173 -34.06 -38.69 -21.46
C SER A 173 -35.40 -39.01 -22.10
N ARG A 174 -35.38 -39.55 -23.33
CA ARG A 174 -36.56 -40.11 -23.95
C ARG A 174 -37.05 -41.23 -23.04
N ILE A 175 -38.24 -41.06 -22.47
CA ILE A 175 -38.96 -42.11 -21.77
C ILE A 175 -39.27 -43.17 -22.84
N PRO A 176 -38.89 -44.46 -22.65
CA PRO A 176 -39.31 -45.50 -23.56
C PRO A 176 -40.80 -45.74 -23.33
N THR A 177 -41.62 -45.53 -24.36
CA THR A 177 -42.98 -46.04 -24.41
C THR A 177 -42.91 -47.51 -24.77
N GLY A 178 -43.09 -48.37 -23.77
CA GLY A 178 -43.40 -49.79 -23.93
C GLY A 178 -44.84 -50.04 -23.52
#